data_AF-A0A9D6SEC3-F1
#
_entry.id   AF-A0A9D6SEC3-F1
#
_cell.length_a   1.000
_cell.length_b   1.000
_cell.length_c   1.000
_cell.angle_alpha   90.00
_cell.angle_beta   90.00
_cell.angle_gamma   90.00
#
_symmetry.space_group_name_H-M   'P 1'
#
loop_
_entity.id
_entity.type
_entity.pdbx_description
1 polymer ?
#
loop_
_entity_poly.entity_id
_entity_poly.type
_entity_poly.pdbx_seq_one_letter_code
_entity_poly.pdbx_strand_id
1 'polypeptide(L)'
;MIGNYRIIFLCLILALSCWMTGRLDAHCDGMVGPVVKAAQQALTAGNANAVLIWVQKKDEGEVKRALEQTLAVRKLSPEAAGLADRYFFETVVRLHRAGEGEPYSGLKPAGRDLGPAIPAAERALESGSVVCSGRGRRERSRNELAI
;
A
#
# COMPACT_ATOMS: atom_id res chain seq x y z
N MET A 1 -39.53 19.45 30.68
CA MET A 1 -38.63 19.98 29.62
C MET A 1 -37.18 19.48 29.70
N ILE A 2 -36.82 18.50 30.54
CA ILE A 2 -35.41 18.05 30.72
C ILE A 2 -35.02 16.90 29.76
N GLY A 3 -36.00 16.15 29.23
CA GLY A 3 -35.77 14.99 28.34
C GLY A 3 -35.20 15.35 26.97
N ASN A 4 -35.65 16.47 26.38
CA ASN A 4 -35.26 16.84 25.01
C ASN A 4 -33.80 17.31 24.95
N TYR A 5 -33.29 18.01 25.98
CA TYR A 5 -31.89 18.42 26.04
C TYR A 5 -30.94 17.23 26.16
N ARG A 6 -31.35 16.14 26.82
CA ARG A 6 -30.52 14.92 26.92
C ARG A 6 -30.38 14.23 25.56
N ILE A 7 -31.46 14.19 24.77
CA ILE A 7 -31.43 13.64 23.41
C ILE A 7 -30.61 14.54 22.48
N ILE A 8 -30.82 15.86 22.52
CA ILE A 8 -30.05 16.82 21.70
C ILE A 8 -28.56 16.76 22.05
N PHE A 9 -28.21 16.66 23.34
CA PHE A 9 -26.83 16.54 23.79
C PHE A 9 -26.20 15.21 23.36
N LEU A 10 -26.95 14.10 23.43
CA LEU A 10 -26.48 12.80 22.94
C LEU A 10 -26.24 12.83 21.42
N CYS A 11 -27.13 13.45 20.65
CA CYS A 11 -26.97 13.62 19.20
C CYS A 11 -25.78 14.52 18.86
N LEU A 12 -25.54 15.59 19.63
CA LEU A 12 -24.38 16.46 19.45
C LEU A 12 -23.06 15.72 19.75
N ILE A 13 -23.02 14.91 20.81
CA ILE A 13 -21.84 14.09 21.12
C ILE A 13 -21.60 13.04 20.02
N LEU A 14 -22.66 12.37 19.54
CA LEU A 14 -22.53 11.41 18.44
C LEU A 14 -22.05 12.08 17.14
N ALA A 15 -22.63 13.24 16.79
CA ALA A 15 -22.22 14.00 15.62
C ALA A 15 -20.74 14.45 15.72
N LEU A 16 -20.30 14.91 16.89
CA LEU A 16 -18.92 15.31 17.13
C LEU A 16 -17.95 14.12 17.09
N SER A 17 -18.35 12.95 17.59
CA SER A 17 -17.54 11.73 17.56
C SER A 17 -17.29 11.21 16.13
N CYS A 18 -18.21 11.46 15.20
CA CYS A 18 -18.07 11.07 13.79
C CYS A 18 -16.99 11.89 13.04
N TRP A 19 -16.61 13.06 13.56
CA TRP A 19 -15.56 13.91 12.96
C TRP A 19 -14.14 13.48 13.37
N MET A 20 -14.00 12.58 14.35
CA MET A 20 -12.70 12.06 14.84
C MET A 20 -12.34 10.69 14.24
N THR A 21 -12.76 10.37 13.02
CA THR A 21 -12.25 9.19 12.32
C THR A 21 -10.77 9.42 11.97
N GLY A 22 -9.87 8.85 12.77
CA GLY A 22 -8.43 8.85 12.50
C GLY A 22 -8.13 8.15 11.18
N ARG A 23 -7.22 8.73 10.39
CA ARG A 23 -6.73 8.13 9.15
C ARG A 23 -5.84 6.94 9.52
N LEU A 24 -6.22 5.73 9.11
CA LEU A 24 -5.33 4.57 9.18
C LEU A 24 -4.25 4.76 8.10
N ASP A 25 -2.99 4.80 8.52
CA ASP A 25 -1.86 4.87 7.59
C ASP A 25 -1.72 3.56 6.82
N ALA A 26 -2.20 3.57 5.57
CA ALA A 26 -2.09 2.41 4.68
C ALA A 26 -0.71 2.41 4.02
N HIS A 27 0.20 1.51 4.41
CA HIS A 27 1.53 1.37 3.79
C HIS A 27 1.50 1.14 2.26
N CYS A 28 0.37 0.66 1.71
CA CYS A 28 0.13 0.46 0.28
C CYS A 28 0.14 1.76 -0.54
N ASP A 29 -0.04 2.93 0.08
CA ASP A 29 -0.05 4.24 -0.61
C ASP A 29 1.31 4.98 -0.56
N GLY A 30 2.34 4.35 0.00
CA GLY A 30 3.67 4.93 0.15
C GLY A 30 4.60 4.69 -1.03
N MET A 31 5.54 5.61 -1.25
CA MET A 31 6.62 5.49 -2.23
C MET A 31 7.49 4.23 -2.10
N VAL A 32 7.58 3.66 -0.89
CA VAL A 32 8.33 2.43 -0.60
C VAL A 32 7.37 1.25 -0.32
N GLY A 33 6.07 1.47 -0.49
CA GLY A 33 5.04 0.48 -0.27
C GLY A 33 5.06 -0.63 -1.32
N PRO A 34 4.40 -1.76 -1.04
CA PRO A 34 4.42 -2.94 -1.91
C PRO A 34 3.82 -2.67 -3.30
N VAL A 35 2.80 -1.82 -3.38
CA VAL A 35 2.16 -1.41 -4.65
C VAL A 35 3.15 -0.67 -5.56
N VAL A 36 3.92 0.28 -5.00
CA VAL A 36 4.91 1.04 -5.76
C VAL A 36 6.10 0.17 -6.14
N LYS A 37 6.54 -0.74 -5.26
CA LYS A 37 7.57 -1.75 -5.59
C LYS A 37 7.15 -2.61 -6.79
N ALA A 38 5.89 -3.08 -6.83
CA ALA A 38 5.36 -3.82 -7.95
C ALA A 38 5.26 -2.98 -9.24
N ALA A 39 4.88 -1.70 -9.12
CA ALA A 39 4.86 -0.78 -10.25
C ALA A 39 6.28 -0.51 -10.82
N GLN A 40 7.30 -0.39 -9.96
CA GLN A 40 8.70 -0.27 -10.38
C GLN A 40 9.19 -1.52 -11.12
N GLN A 41 8.79 -2.71 -10.65
CA GLN A 41 9.07 -3.97 -11.33
C GLN A 41 8.39 -4.02 -12.71
N ALA A 42 7.12 -3.58 -12.81
CA ALA A 42 6.40 -3.51 -14.07
C ALA A 42 7.07 -2.56 -15.09
N LEU A 43 7.55 -1.41 -14.62
CA LEU A 43 8.29 -0.45 -15.43
C LEU A 43 9.64 -0.98 -15.90
N THR A 44 10.36 -1.71 -15.04
CA THR A 44 11.65 -2.35 -15.40
C THR A 44 11.46 -3.48 -16.39
N ALA A 45 10.42 -4.30 -16.19
CA ALA A 45 10.15 -5.46 -17.02
C ALA A 45 9.36 -5.13 -18.30
N GLY A 46 8.87 -3.90 -18.43
CA GLY A 46 8.02 -3.48 -19.55
C GLY A 46 6.68 -4.22 -19.64
N ASN A 47 6.22 -4.85 -18.55
CA ASN A 47 4.99 -5.63 -18.52
C ASN A 47 4.20 -5.35 -17.25
N ALA A 48 2.87 -5.40 -17.33
CA ALA A 48 2.00 -5.05 -16.20
C ALA A 48 1.84 -6.19 -15.18
N ASN A 49 2.33 -7.40 -15.44
CA ASN A 49 1.93 -8.61 -14.68
C ASN A 49 2.18 -8.48 -13.17
N ALA A 50 3.32 -7.90 -12.78
CA ALA A 50 3.66 -7.69 -11.37
C ALA A 50 2.65 -6.78 -10.64
N VAL A 51 2.05 -5.82 -11.35
CA VAL A 51 1.13 -4.84 -10.76
C VAL A 51 -0.34 -5.25 -10.85
N LEU A 52 -0.71 -6.13 -11.79
CA LEU A 52 -2.11 -6.54 -11.95
C LEU A 52 -2.70 -7.25 -10.73
N ILE A 53 -1.88 -7.88 -9.89
CA ILE A 53 -2.33 -8.51 -8.63
C ILE A 53 -2.84 -7.49 -7.60
N TRP A 54 -2.47 -6.21 -7.74
CA TRP A 54 -2.79 -5.14 -6.81
C TRP A 54 -4.03 -4.34 -7.22
N VAL A 55 -4.64 -4.61 -8.37
CA VAL A 55 -5.80 -3.88 -8.88
C VAL A 55 -6.98 -4.81 -9.15
N GLN A 56 -8.17 -4.25 -9.21
CA GLN A 56 -9.36 -5.02 -9.59
C GLN A 56 -9.30 -5.36 -11.07
N LYS A 57 -9.90 -6.49 -11.44
CA LYS A 57 -9.94 -6.98 -12.84
C LYS A 57 -10.46 -5.95 -13.85
N LYS A 58 -11.44 -5.13 -13.42
CA LYS A 58 -12.02 -4.06 -14.24
C LYS A 58 -11.03 -2.93 -14.58
N ASP A 59 -10.02 -2.74 -13.73
CA ASP A 59 -9.06 -1.63 -13.82
C ASP A 59 -7.77 -2.04 -14.56
N GLU A 60 -7.57 -3.33 -14.84
CA GLU A 60 -6.37 -3.83 -15.54
C GLU A 60 -6.11 -3.14 -16.88
N GLY A 61 -7.17 -2.81 -17.62
CA GLY A 61 -7.06 -2.12 -18.90
C GLY A 61 -6.48 -0.70 -18.74
N GLU A 62 -6.82 -0.01 -17.66
CA GLU A 62 -6.27 1.31 -17.34
C GLU A 62 -4.80 1.24 -16.98
N VAL A 63 -4.42 0.25 -16.16
CA VAL A 63 -3.03 0.02 -15.78
C VAL A 63 -2.14 -0.27 -17.00
N LYS A 64 -2.60 -1.12 -17.93
CA LYS A 64 -1.86 -1.45 -19.15
C LYS A 64 -1.63 -0.21 -20.03
N ARG A 65 -2.68 0.60 -20.24
CA ARG A 65 -2.55 1.85 -21.00
C ARG A 65 -1.60 2.84 -20.32
N ALA A 66 -1.72 3.01 -19.01
CA ALA A 66 -0.84 3.89 -18.25
C ALA A 66 0.63 3.44 -18.36
N LEU A 67 0.89 2.13 -18.30
CA LEU A 67 2.23 1.57 -18.48
C LEU A 67 2.79 1.88 -19.87
N GLU A 68 2.02 1.66 -20.93
CA GLU A 68 2.42 1.96 -22.31
C GLU A 68 2.75 3.45 -22.50
N GLN A 69 1.90 4.34 -22.00
CA GLN A 69 2.11 5.79 -22.03
C GLN A 69 3.39 6.18 -21.28
N THR A 70 3.58 5.64 -20.07
CA THR A 70 4.77 5.90 -19.28
C THR A 70 6.03 5.44 -20.00
N LEU A 71 6.04 4.22 -20.56
CA LEU A 71 7.20 3.71 -21.32
C LEU A 71 7.52 4.54 -22.57
N ALA A 72 6.51 5.16 -23.20
CA ALA A 72 6.73 6.08 -24.32
C ALA A 72 7.38 7.39 -23.86
N VAL A 73 6.86 8.00 -22.79
CA VAL A 73 7.33 9.30 -22.27
C VAL A 73 8.71 9.18 -21.60
N ARG A 74 8.99 8.08 -20.90
CA ARG A 74 10.29 7.84 -20.24
C ARG A 74 11.49 7.93 -21.17
N LYS A 75 11.29 7.67 -22.47
CA LYS A 75 12.37 7.70 -23.47
C LYS A 75 12.75 9.11 -23.92
N LEU A 76 11.97 10.13 -23.57
CA LEU A 76 12.16 11.49 -24.05
C LEU A 76 13.31 12.22 -23.35
N SER A 77 13.38 12.13 -22.01
CA SER A 77 14.48 12.68 -21.20
C SER A 77 14.49 12.06 -19.79
N PRO A 78 15.58 12.22 -19.02
CA PRO A 78 15.61 11.81 -17.61
C PRO A 78 14.53 12.48 -16.75
N GLU A 79 14.24 13.75 -16.98
CA GLU A 79 13.20 14.51 -16.27
C GLU A 79 11.81 14.01 -16.65
N ALA A 80 11.58 13.75 -17.95
CA ALA A 80 10.34 13.15 -18.44
C ALA A 80 10.14 11.74 -17.85
N ALA A 81 11.22 10.97 -17.67
CA ALA A 81 11.16 9.68 -17.03
C ALA A 81 10.72 9.77 -15.57
N GLY A 82 11.28 10.69 -14.79
CA GLY A 82 10.86 10.92 -13.41
C GLY A 82 9.39 11.30 -13.29
N LEU A 83 8.89 12.17 -14.18
CA LEU A 83 7.48 12.57 -14.20
C LEU A 83 6.56 11.40 -14.60
N ALA A 84 6.94 10.64 -15.63
CA ALA A 84 6.17 9.51 -16.12
C ALA A 84 6.09 8.35 -15.12
N ASP A 85 7.19 8.12 -14.37
CA ASP A 85 7.23 7.14 -13.28
C ASP A 85 6.27 7.53 -12.17
N ARG A 86 6.32 8.80 -11.75
CA ARG A 86 5.42 9.31 -10.71
C ARG A 86 3.95 9.21 -11.12
N TYR A 87 3.62 9.59 -12.37
CA TYR A 87 2.28 9.43 -12.93
C TYR A 87 1.79 7.97 -12.86
N PHE A 88 2.64 7.01 -13.21
CA PHE A 88 2.30 5.60 -13.15
C PHE A 88 2.06 5.14 -11.71
N PHE A 89 2.92 5.52 -10.77
CA PHE A 89 2.78 5.16 -9.36
C PHE A 89 1.49 5.73 -8.76
N GLU A 90 1.19 7.01 -9.02
CA GLU A 90 -0.05 7.64 -8.56
C GLU A 90 -1.29 6.94 -9.14
N THR A 91 -1.25 6.55 -10.42
CA THR A 91 -2.35 5.84 -11.09
C THR A 91 -2.62 4.48 -10.45
N VAL A 92 -1.59 3.67 -10.28
CA VAL A 92 -1.72 2.33 -9.69
C VAL A 92 -2.20 2.44 -8.24
N VAL A 93 -1.62 3.32 -7.43
CA VAL A 93 -2.03 3.50 -6.03
C VAL A 93 -3.48 3.97 -5.95
N ARG A 94 -3.90 4.91 -6.80
CA ARG A 94 -5.31 5.35 -6.85
C ARG A 94 -6.26 4.19 -7.15
N LEU A 95 -5.94 3.37 -8.14
CA LEU A 95 -6.77 2.21 -8.52
C LEU A 95 -6.80 1.14 -7.44
N HIS A 96 -5.66 0.85 -6.82
CA HIS A 96 -5.56 -0.07 -5.69
C HIS A 96 -6.45 0.39 -4.52
N ARG A 97 -6.32 1.66 -4.09
CA ARG A 97 -7.13 2.24 -3.01
C ARG A 97 -8.62 2.24 -3.34
N ALA A 98 -8.98 2.59 -4.57
CA ALA A 98 -10.37 2.50 -5.03
C ALA A 98 -10.89 1.04 -4.98
N GLY A 99 -10.03 0.05 -5.24
CA GLY A 99 -10.31 -1.36 -5.08
C GLY A 99 -10.53 -1.82 -3.63
N GLU A 100 -9.92 -1.12 -2.67
CA GLU A 100 -10.13 -1.30 -1.22
C GLU A 100 -11.35 -0.51 -0.69
N GLY A 101 -12.00 0.30 -1.53
CA GLY A 101 -13.08 1.19 -1.12
C GLY A 101 -12.59 2.47 -0.42
N GLU A 102 -11.30 2.74 -0.48
CA GLU A 102 -10.64 3.83 0.21
C GLU A 102 -10.32 5.01 -0.72
N PRO A 103 -10.47 6.26 -0.25
CA PRO A 103 -10.14 7.42 -1.07
C PRO A 103 -8.64 7.56 -1.29
N TYR A 104 -8.26 7.97 -2.50
CA TYR A 104 -6.89 8.35 -2.81
C TYR A 104 -6.58 9.74 -2.24
N SER A 105 -5.54 9.84 -1.41
CA SER A 105 -5.12 11.07 -0.73
C SER A 105 -3.70 11.51 -1.10
N GLY A 106 -3.26 11.14 -2.30
CA GLY A 106 -1.90 11.39 -2.78
C GLY A 106 -0.92 10.25 -2.45
N LEU A 107 0.17 10.20 -3.21
CA LEU A 107 1.29 9.30 -2.99
C LEU A 107 2.10 9.77 -1.78
N LYS A 108 2.25 8.93 -0.76
CA LYS A 108 2.89 9.34 0.49
C LYS A 108 4.41 9.24 0.41
N PRO A 109 5.16 10.16 1.07
CA PRO A 109 6.61 10.16 1.01
C PRO A 109 7.22 8.91 1.63
N ALA A 110 8.46 8.61 1.23
CA ALA A 110 9.29 7.62 1.88
C ALA A 110 9.66 8.04 3.31
N GLY A 111 9.95 7.07 4.19
CA GLY A 111 10.46 7.35 5.55
C GLY A 111 9.39 7.69 6.60
N ARG A 112 8.10 7.46 6.31
CA ARG A 112 7.06 7.48 7.36
C ARG A 112 7.26 6.32 8.32
N ASP A 113 7.01 6.56 9.60
CA ASP A 113 6.97 5.49 10.60
C ASP A 113 5.68 4.66 10.41
N LEU A 114 5.86 3.38 10.09
CA LEU A 114 4.78 2.40 9.94
C LEU A 114 4.62 1.53 11.19
N GLY A 115 5.29 1.89 12.28
CA GLY A 115 5.42 1.08 13.47
C GLY A 115 6.26 -0.19 13.25
N PRO A 116 6.42 -1.03 14.28
CA PRO A 116 7.29 -2.20 14.21
C PRO A 116 6.68 -3.38 13.43
N ALA A 117 5.34 -3.44 13.33
CA ALA A 117 4.64 -4.60 12.79
C ALA A 117 4.81 -4.75 11.27
N ILE A 118 4.66 -3.65 10.50
CA ILE A 118 4.76 -3.69 9.04
C ILE A 118 6.17 -4.05 8.57
N PRO A 119 7.26 -3.40 9.05
CA PRO A 119 8.62 -3.77 8.68
C PRO A 119 9.02 -5.18 9.14
N ALA A 120 8.45 -5.67 10.24
CA ALA A 120 8.66 -7.06 10.67
C ALA A 120 8.00 -8.05 9.69
N ALA A 121 6.77 -7.76 9.25
CA ALA A 121 6.06 -8.58 8.27
C ALA A 121 6.76 -8.56 6.90
N GLU A 122 7.23 -7.41 6.41
CA GLU A 122 7.99 -7.33 5.16
C GLU A 122 9.28 -8.17 5.22
N ARG A 123 10.06 -8.05 6.32
CA ARG A 123 11.27 -8.88 6.51
C ARG A 123 10.98 -10.37 6.59
N ALA A 124 9.86 -10.77 7.18
CA ALA A 124 9.41 -12.16 7.21
C ALA A 124 9.14 -12.70 5.80
N LEU A 125 8.50 -11.90 4.94
CA LEU A 125 8.27 -12.23 3.53
C LEU A 125 9.58 -12.32 2.74
N GLU A 126 10.50 -11.37 2.93
CA GLU A 126 11.80 -11.34 2.25
C GLU A 126 12.71 -12.53 2.63
N SER A 127 12.70 -12.91 3.91
CA SER A 127 13.52 -14.02 4.43
C SER A 127 12.87 -15.40 4.29
N GLY A 128 11.61 -15.46 3.82
CA GLY A 128 10.82 -16.69 3.81
C GLY A 128 10.50 -17.24 5.20
N SER A 129 10.72 -16.45 6.26
CA SER A 129 10.45 -16.85 7.64
C SER A 129 9.02 -16.48 8.02
N VAL A 130 8.08 -17.41 7.80
CA VAL A 130 6.69 -17.23 8.28
C VAL A 130 6.67 -17.47 9.80
N VAL A 131 7.18 -16.52 10.59
CA VAL A 131 7.00 -16.55 12.04
C VAL A 131 5.61 -15.99 12.35
N CYS A 132 4.61 -16.86 12.29
CA CYS A 132 3.39 -16.65 13.08
C CYS A 132 3.79 -16.68 14.55
N SER A 133 3.97 -15.52 15.19
CA SER A 133 4.15 -15.45 16.64
C SER A 133 2.82 -15.77 17.33
N GLY A 134 2.55 -17.06 17.44
CA GLY A 134 1.36 -17.65 18.04
C GLY A 134 1.63 -19.13 18.25
N ARG A 135 2.12 -19.46 19.45
CA ARG A 135 2.58 -20.77 19.95
C ARG A 135 3.97 -21.22 19.49
N GLY A 136 4.80 -21.46 20.50
CA GLY A 136 6.17 -21.93 20.37
C GLY A 136 6.27 -23.21 19.56
N ARG A 137 7.15 -23.18 18.56
CA ARG A 137 7.69 -24.38 17.94
C ARG A 137 9.17 -24.45 18.33
N ARG A 138 9.48 -25.32 19.29
CA ARG A 138 10.83 -25.85 19.48
C ARG A 138 11.14 -26.69 18.25
N GLU A 139 12.11 -26.28 17.45
CA GLU A 139 12.81 -27.09 16.45
C GLU A 139 14.01 -26.25 15.97
N ARG A 140 15.20 -26.77 15.77
CA ARG A 140 15.80 -28.09 16.00
C ARG A 140 17.30 -27.82 15.87
N SER A 141 18.08 -28.34 16.81
CA SER A 141 19.54 -28.32 16.77
C SER A 141 20.06 -28.79 15.39
N ARG A 142 20.61 -27.86 14.62
CA ARG A 142 21.52 -28.18 13.52
C ARG A 142 22.87 -27.58 13.89
N ASN A 143 23.60 -28.31 14.73
CA ASN A 143 25.05 -28.27 14.87
C ASN A 143 25.47 -29.35 15.87
N GLU A 144 25.52 -30.59 15.38
CA GLU A 144 26.46 -31.62 15.83
C GLU A 144 26.59 -32.58 14.64
N LEU A 145 27.81 -33.07 14.40
CA LEU A 145 28.30 -33.77 13.20
C LEU A 145 28.92 -32.87 12.12
N ALA A 146 29.88 -32.05 12.55
CA ALA A 146 31.13 -31.91 11.84
C ALA A 146 32.25 -31.81 12.90
N ILE A 147 33.19 -32.75 12.82
CA ILE A 147 34.30 -33.08 13.74
C ILE A 147 33.92 -34.11 14.81
#